data_AF-A0A0Q8NF09-F1
#
_entry.id   AF-A0A0Q8NF09-F1
#
_cell.length_a   1.000
_cell.length_b   1.000
_cell.length_c   1.000
_cell.angle_alpha   90.00
_cell.angle_beta   90.00
_cell.angle_gamma   90.00
#
_symmetry.space_group_name_H-M   'P 1'
#
loop_
_entity.id
_entity.type
_entity.pdbx_description
1 polymer ?
#
loop_
_entity_poly.entity_id
_entity_poly.type
_entity_poly.pdbx_seq_one_letter_code
_entity_poly.pdbx_strand_id
1 'polypeptide(L)'
;MKTIDKYLFQALDNYPYSLEETIESLDYAFSYDAKNTMVLCLYGRIQAEQLMNYEEAKPYFQEALAINIHALEVYPYYLQTLILNEDFEEAQKLIDFALTIKGINKSDIYVKKAILFEAQHEFKKALKEIKNAKLYSLQFAYECNISDVEKRIEGKIDLLKKKKKSKKDSKKKSK
;
A
#
# COMPACT_ATOMS: atom_id res chain seq x y z
N MET A 1 -9.24 -29.13 7.19
CA MET A 1 -9.51 -27.69 7.06
C MET A 1 -10.15 -27.25 8.36
N LYS A 2 -9.56 -26.30 9.10
CA LYS A 2 -10.23 -25.76 10.29
C LYS A 2 -11.47 -24.99 9.83
N THR A 3 -12.49 -24.90 10.67
CA THR A 3 -13.74 -24.20 10.31
C THR A 3 -13.50 -22.75 9.91
N ILE A 4 -12.55 -22.07 10.56
CA ILE A 4 -12.10 -20.72 10.20
C ILE A 4 -11.52 -20.65 8.79
N ASP A 5 -10.69 -21.62 8.37
CA ASP A 5 -10.05 -21.61 7.06
C ASP A 5 -11.09 -21.57 5.94
N LYS A 6 -12.23 -22.26 6.13
CA LYS A 6 -13.32 -22.27 5.15
C LYS A 6 -13.87 -20.86 4.93
N TYR A 7 -14.30 -20.20 6.00
CA TYR A 7 -14.92 -18.89 5.92
C TYR A 7 -13.95 -17.79 5.50
N LEU A 8 -12.70 -17.87 5.98
CA LEU A 8 -11.64 -16.97 5.53
C LEU A 8 -11.39 -17.09 4.02
N PHE A 9 -11.33 -18.31 3.48
CA PHE A 9 -11.10 -18.50 2.04
C PHE A 9 -12.29 -18.02 1.22
N GLN A 10 -13.52 -18.27 1.67
CA GLN A 10 -14.73 -17.72 1.02
C GLN A 10 -14.70 -16.18 0.98
N ALA A 11 -14.34 -15.53 2.10
CA ALA A 11 -14.20 -14.08 2.14
C ALA A 11 -13.12 -13.57 1.17
N LEU A 12 -11.97 -14.26 1.10
CA LEU A 12 -10.88 -13.89 0.19
C LEU A 12 -11.22 -14.11 -1.28
N ASP A 13 -11.91 -15.20 -1.62
CA ASP A 13 -12.32 -15.50 -3.01
C ASP A 13 -13.37 -14.50 -3.50
N ASN A 14 -14.26 -14.04 -2.61
CA ASN A 14 -15.31 -13.08 -2.94
C ASN A 14 -14.79 -11.63 -3.01
N TYR A 15 -13.73 -11.29 -2.29
CA TYR A 15 -13.19 -9.94 -2.26
C TYR A 15 -12.32 -9.62 -3.49
N PRO A 16 -12.49 -8.46 -4.15
CA PRO A 16 -13.38 -7.35 -3.83
C PRO A 16 -14.70 -7.34 -4.62
N TYR A 17 -15.07 -8.44 -5.28
CA TYR A 17 -16.15 -8.47 -6.26
C TYR A 17 -17.55 -8.58 -5.66
N SER A 18 -17.72 -9.29 -4.53
CA SER A 18 -18.99 -9.41 -3.80
C SER A 18 -18.79 -9.00 -2.35
N LEU A 19 -19.07 -7.72 -2.03
CA LEU A 19 -18.85 -7.18 -0.69
C LEU A 19 -19.78 -7.80 0.36
N GLU A 20 -21.04 -8.05 0.00
CA GLU A 20 -22.02 -8.68 0.89
C GLU A 20 -21.54 -10.07 1.33
N GLU A 21 -21.21 -10.94 0.36
CA GLU A 21 -20.74 -12.28 0.67
C GLU A 21 -19.36 -12.29 1.35
N THR A 22 -18.52 -11.29 1.03
CA THR A 22 -17.24 -11.10 1.73
C THR A 22 -17.49 -10.83 3.21
N ILE A 23 -18.36 -9.86 3.53
CA ILE A 23 -18.64 -9.46 4.92
C ILE A 23 -19.30 -10.61 5.68
N GLU A 24 -20.30 -11.28 5.10
CA GLU A 24 -20.95 -12.42 5.75
C GLU A 24 -19.93 -13.51 6.09
N SER A 25 -19.11 -13.92 5.12
CA SER A 25 -18.08 -14.94 5.34
C SER A 25 -17.01 -14.48 6.34
N LEU A 26 -16.64 -13.19 6.29
CA LEU A 26 -15.63 -12.62 7.16
C LEU A 26 -16.12 -12.54 8.61
N ASP A 27 -17.38 -12.17 8.84
CA ASP A 27 -18.02 -12.13 10.16
C ASP A 27 -18.05 -13.54 10.78
N TYR A 28 -18.36 -14.57 9.97
CA TYR A 28 -18.25 -15.95 10.43
C TYR A 28 -16.79 -16.28 10.81
N ALA A 29 -15.80 -15.98 9.97
CA ALA A 29 -14.40 -16.23 10.28
C ALA A 29 -13.95 -15.53 11.57
N PHE A 30 -14.35 -14.27 11.76
CA PHE A 30 -14.07 -13.48 12.96
C PHE A 30 -14.70 -14.07 14.21
N SER A 31 -15.94 -14.57 14.12
CA SER A 31 -16.61 -15.23 15.25
C SER A 31 -15.88 -16.48 15.76
N TYR A 32 -15.11 -17.15 14.90
CA TYR A 32 -14.28 -18.30 15.27
C TYR A 32 -12.92 -17.91 15.85
N ASP A 33 -12.29 -16.85 15.32
CA ASP A 33 -11.01 -16.33 15.83
C ASP A 33 -10.86 -14.84 15.51
N ALA A 34 -11.23 -14.00 16.47
CA ALA A 34 -11.06 -12.56 16.38
C ALA A 34 -9.59 -12.12 16.31
N LYS A 35 -8.63 -12.99 16.64
CA LYS A 35 -7.18 -12.69 16.60
C LYS A 35 -6.50 -13.16 15.32
N ASN A 36 -7.26 -13.67 14.34
CA ASN A 36 -6.67 -14.07 13.08
C ASN A 36 -6.20 -12.83 12.29
N THR A 37 -4.91 -12.77 11.99
CA THR A 37 -4.28 -11.60 11.34
C THR A 37 -4.81 -11.35 9.93
N MET A 38 -5.17 -12.41 9.21
CA MET A 38 -5.72 -12.30 7.86
C MET A 38 -7.16 -11.77 7.88
N VAL A 39 -7.96 -12.17 8.87
CA VAL A 39 -9.31 -11.64 9.10
C VAL A 39 -9.25 -10.14 9.40
N LEU A 40 -8.42 -9.74 10.37
CA LEU A 40 -8.21 -8.32 10.71
C LEU A 40 -7.69 -7.52 9.52
N CYS A 41 -6.72 -8.08 8.77
CA CYS A 41 -6.22 -7.46 7.55
C CYS A 41 -7.33 -7.22 6.53
N LEU A 42 -8.24 -8.19 6.32
CA LEU A 42 -9.32 -8.04 5.36
C LEU A 42 -10.35 -6.99 5.81
N TYR A 43 -10.68 -6.89 7.09
CA TYR A 43 -11.51 -5.78 7.60
C TYR A 43 -10.85 -4.42 7.37
N GLY A 44 -9.56 -4.29 7.69
CA GLY A 44 -8.80 -3.06 7.45
C GLY A 44 -8.81 -2.67 5.96
N ARG A 45 -8.68 -3.66 5.07
CA ARG A 45 -8.77 -3.46 3.62
C ARG A 45 -10.16 -3.01 3.18
N ILE A 46 -11.24 -3.61 3.68
CA ILE A 46 -12.61 -3.18 3.36
C ILE A 46 -12.81 -1.71 3.75
N GLN A 47 -12.40 -1.32 4.97
CA GLN A 47 -12.50 0.07 5.42
C GLN A 47 -11.68 1.03 4.53
N ALA A 48 -10.43 0.69 4.21
CA ALA A 48 -9.56 1.57 3.45
C ALA A 48 -9.86 1.60 1.94
N GLU A 49 -10.08 0.44 1.32
CA GLU A 49 -10.17 0.29 -0.15
C GLU A 49 -11.59 0.52 -0.66
N GLN A 50 -12.62 0.11 0.10
CA GLN A 50 -14.02 0.18 -0.35
C GLN A 50 -14.76 1.37 0.24
N LEU A 51 -14.50 1.68 1.52
CA LEU A 51 -15.21 2.75 2.24
C LEU A 51 -14.40 4.04 2.34
N MET A 52 -13.11 4.03 1.99
CA MET A 52 -12.17 5.15 2.15
C MET A 52 -12.09 5.67 3.60
N ASN A 53 -12.45 4.83 4.59
CA ASN A 53 -12.40 5.13 6.01
C ASN A 53 -11.01 4.77 6.56
N TYR A 54 -10.00 5.57 6.22
CA TYR A 54 -8.62 5.24 6.58
C TYR A 54 -8.38 5.20 8.10
N GLU A 55 -8.99 6.11 8.86
CA GLU A 55 -8.86 6.11 10.33
C GLU A 55 -9.46 4.86 10.97
N GLU A 56 -10.59 4.36 10.47
CA GLU A 56 -11.19 3.10 10.93
C GLU A 56 -10.40 1.87 10.47
N ALA A 57 -9.67 1.97 9.34
CA ALA A 57 -8.83 0.87 8.85
C ALA A 57 -7.58 0.64 9.70
N LYS A 58 -6.96 1.72 10.19
CA LYS A 58 -5.71 1.70 10.98
C LYS A 58 -5.75 0.73 12.18
N PRO A 59 -6.74 0.77 13.09
CA PRO A 59 -6.74 -0.10 14.26
C PRO A 59 -6.75 -1.59 13.90
N TYR A 60 -7.44 -2.01 12.84
CA TYR A 60 -7.42 -3.41 12.39
C TYR A 60 -6.01 -3.87 11.99
N PHE A 61 -5.28 -3.05 11.23
CA PHE A 61 -3.91 -3.36 10.83
C PHE A 61 -2.94 -3.33 12.01
N GLN A 62 -3.09 -2.36 12.91
CA GLN A 62 -2.28 -2.25 14.12
C GLN A 62 -2.50 -3.45 15.05
N GLU A 63 -3.76 -3.87 15.23
CA GLU A 63 -4.09 -5.05 16.03
C GLU A 63 -3.50 -6.33 15.42
N ALA A 64 -3.61 -6.52 14.10
CA ALA A 64 -3.01 -7.65 13.41
C ALA A 64 -1.48 -7.72 13.63
N LEU A 65 -0.78 -6.58 13.54
CA LEU A 65 0.67 -6.52 13.77
C LEU A 65 1.05 -6.66 15.26
N ALA A 66 0.19 -6.21 16.18
CA ALA A 66 0.38 -6.42 17.61
C ALA A 66 0.24 -7.90 18.00
N ILE A 67 -0.67 -8.63 17.35
CA ILE A 67 -0.84 -10.07 17.52
C ILE A 67 0.36 -10.83 16.92
N ASN A 68 0.76 -10.48 15.70
CA ASN A 68 1.88 -11.11 15.04
C ASN A 68 2.63 -10.11 14.17
N ILE A 69 3.81 -9.71 14.65
CA ILE A 69 4.70 -8.79 13.92
C ILE A 69 5.19 -9.38 12.58
N HIS A 70 5.11 -10.71 12.42
CA HIS A 70 5.43 -11.43 11.19
C HIS A 70 4.20 -11.69 10.31
N ALA A 71 3.07 -10.99 10.51
CA ALA A 71 1.93 -10.98 9.58
C ALA A 71 2.30 -10.18 8.31
N LEU A 72 3.10 -10.80 7.44
CA LEU A 72 3.70 -10.18 6.25
C LEU A 72 2.64 -9.62 5.29
N GLU A 73 1.46 -10.25 5.27
CA GLU A 73 0.31 -9.86 4.46
C GLU A 73 -0.25 -8.48 4.81
N VAL A 74 -0.02 -7.98 6.03
CA VAL A 74 -0.60 -6.71 6.51
C VAL A 74 0.15 -5.49 5.97
N TYR A 75 1.49 -5.57 5.88
CA TYR A 75 2.36 -4.42 5.61
C TYR A 75 2.01 -3.67 4.33
N PRO A 76 1.81 -4.32 3.16
CA PRO A 76 1.50 -3.60 1.93
C PRO A 76 0.23 -2.76 1.99
N TYR A 77 -0.81 -3.30 2.64
CA TYR A 77 -2.12 -2.64 2.74
C TYR A 77 -2.08 -1.52 3.76
N TYR A 78 -1.50 -1.77 4.94
CA TYR A 78 -1.39 -0.74 5.97
C TYR A 78 -0.53 0.44 5.51
N LEU A 79 0.59 0.17 4.84
CA LEU A 79 1.41 1.22 4.24
C LEU A 79 0.65 2.04 3.20
N GLN A 80 -0.17 1.38 2.37
CA GLN A 80 -0.98 2.08 1.39
C GLN A 80 -2.01 2.99 2.08
N THR A 81 -2.69 2.49 3.12
CA THR A 81 -3.65 3.25 3.92
C THR A 81 -3.01 4.48 4.54
N LEU A 82 -1.85 4.35 5.19
CA LEU A 82 -1.15 5.48 5.79
C LEU A 82 -0.75 6.53 4.73
N ILE A 83 -0.25 6.10 3.57
CA ILE A 83 0.15 7.03 2.50
C ILE A 83 -1.08 7.76 1.93
N LEU A 84 -2.20 7.07 1.73
CA LEU A 84 -3.44 7.68 1.22
C LEU A 84 -4.09 8.64 2.22
N ASN A 85 -3.95 8.36 3.52
CA ASN A 85 -4.40 9.23 4.59
C ASN A 85 -3.43 10.38 4.89
N GLU A 86 -2.33 10.49 4.13
CA GLU A 86 -1.26 11.48 4.33
C GLU A 86 -0.50 11.36 5.68
N ASP A 87 -0.57 10.21 6.34
CA ASP A 87 0.17 9.87 7.57
C ASP A 87 1.64 9.53 7.28
N PHE A 88 2.36 10.46 6.65
CA PHE A 88 3.66 10.20 6.04
C PHE A 88 4.76 9.81 7.04
N GLU A 89 4.76 10.39 8.24
CA GLU A 89 5.75 10.06 9.27
C GLU A 89 5.57 8.63 9.80
N GLU A 90 4.31 8.22 10.00
CA GLU A 90 3.96 6.87 10.43
C GLU A 90 4.31 5.86 9.33
N ALA A 91 3.96 6.16 8.08
CA ALA A 91 4.33 5.35 6.92
C ALA A 91 5.85 5.16 6.82
N GLN A 92 6.65 6.22 7.00
CA GLN A 92 8.10 6.14 6.92
C GLN A 92 8.68 5.23 8.02
N LYS A 93 8.20 5.37 9.27
CA LYS A 93 8.62 4.49 10.38
C LYS A 93 8.28 3.03 10.11
N LEU A 94 7.06 2.77 9.62
CA LEU A 94 6.63 1.40 9.30
C LEU A 94 7.44 0.80 8.13
N ILE A 95 7.78 1.59 7.10
CA ILE A 95 8.66 1.15 6.01
C ILE A 95 10.02 0.74 6.53
N ASP A 96 10.64 1.58 7.35
CA ASP A 96 12.00 1.32 7.85
C ASP A 96 12.01 0.08 8.74
N PHE A 97 10.96 -0.12 9.55
CA PHE A 97 10.76 -1.35 10.30
C PHE A 97 10.53 -2.57 9.40
N ALA A 98 9.60 -2.48 8.45
CA ALA A 98 9.24 -3.58 7.55
C ALA A 98 10.45 -4.13 6.80
N LEU A 99 11.37 -3.27 6.33
CA LEU A 99 12.60 -3.68 5.64
C LEU A 99 13.55 -4.54 6.50
N THR A 100 13.41 -4.52 7.83
CA THR A 100 14.18 -5.37 8.75
C THR A 100 13.60 -6.77 8.92
N ILE A 101 12.33 -6.99 8.54
CA ILE A 101 11.61 -8.23 8.78
C ILE A 101 12.06 -9.32 7.80
N LYS A 102 12.40 -10.49 8.34
CA LYS A 102 12.73 -11.66 7.52
C LYS A 102 11.49 -12.16 6.78
N GLY A 103 11.63 -12.41 5.47
CA GLY A 103 10.56 -12.93 4.62
C GLY A 103 9.67 -11.86 3.97
N ILE A 104 9.79 -10.60 4.39
CA ILE A 104 9.06 -9.50 3.76
C ILE A 104 9.43 -9.37 2.28
N ASN A 105 8.44 -9.03 1.45
CA ASN A 105 8.71 -8.67 0.06
C ASN A 105 9.35 -7.28 0.00
N LYS A 106 10.68 -7.22 0.08
CA LYS A 106 11.43 -5.95 0.08
C LYS A 106 11.15 -5.10 -1.17
N SER A 107 10.97 -5.74 -2.33
CA SER A 107 10.64 -5.03 -3.57
C SER A 107 9.36 -4.20 -3.41
N ASP A 108 8.30 -4.81 -2.88
CA ASP A 108 7.02 -4.13 -2.66
C ASP A 108 7.13 -3.02 -1.61
N ILE A 109 7.90 -3.23 -0.53
CA ILE A 109 8.15 -2.17 0.47
C ILE A 109 8.89 -0.97 -0.15
N TYR A 110 9.86 -1.19 -1.04
CA TYR A 110 10.51 -0.11 -1.78
C TYR A 110 9.56 0.60 -2.74
N VAL A 111 8.61 -0.11 -3.37
CA VAL A 111 7.54 0.52 -4.15
C VAL A 111 6.69 1.43 -3.25
N LYS A 112 6.28 0.97 -2.06
CA LYS A 112 5.55 1.83 -1.11
C LYS A 112 6.37 3.06 -0.69
N LYS A 113 7.67 2.90 -0.47
CA LYS A 113 8.58 4.03 -0.18
C LYS A 113 8.68 5.02 -1.36
N ALA A 114 8.69 4.52 -2.59
CA ALA A 114 8.63 5.37 -3.77
C ALA A 114 7.30 6.14 -3.84
N ILE A 115 6.18 5.50 -3.55
CA ILE A 115 4.85 6.14 -3.54
C ILE A 115 4.75 7.18 -2.42
N LEU A 116 5.33 6.92 -1.25
CA LEU A 116 5.43 7.90 -0.16
C LEU A 116 6.16 9.17 -0.63
N PHE A 117 7.35 9.02 -1.22
CA PHE A 117 8.09 10.17 -1.77
C PHE A 117 7.35 10.82 -2.95
N GLU A 118 6.62 10.05 -3.75
CA GLU A 118 5.76 10.58 -4.82
C GLU A 118 4.65 11.48 -4.24
N ALA A 119 3.98 11.06 -3.16
CA ALA A 119 2.95 11.84 -2.48
C ALA A 119 3.52 13.14 -1.88
N GLN A 120 4.75 13.09 -1.35
CA GLN A 120 5.48 14.27 -0.85
C GLN A 120 6.10 15.14 -1.97
N HIS A 121 5.86 14.81 -3.24
CA HIS A 121 6.45 15.47 -4.42
C HIS A 121 7.99 15.41 -4.49
N GLU A 122 8.61 14.47 -3.77
CA GLU A 122 10.04 14.20 -3.73
C GLU A 122 10.47 13.24 -4.86
N PHE A 123 10.10 13.57 -6.10
CA PHE A 123 10.18 12.63 -7.24
C PHE A 123 11.57 12.04 -7.50
N LYS A 124 12.65 12.78 -7.20
CA LYS A 124 14.02 12.25 -7.33
C LYS A 124 14.31 11.14 -6.33
N LYS A 125 13.83 11.27 -5.09
CA LYS A 125 13.93 10.21 -4.08
C LYS A 125 13.05 9.04 -4.48
N ALA A 126 11.83 9.31 -4.95
CA ALA A 126 10.91 8.27 -5.44
C ALA A 126 11.56 7.39 -6.53
N LEU A 127 12.18 7.98 -7.56
CA LEU A 127 12.88 7.21 -8.61
C LEU A 127 14.10 6.44 -8.08
N LYS A 128 14.76 6.90 -7.01
CA LYS A 128 15.83 6.14 -6.37
C LYS A 128 15.29 4.88 -5.71
N GLU A 129 14.15 4.98 -5.01
CA GLU A 129 13.51 3.82 -4.39
C GLU A 129 12.93 2.85 -5.42
N ILE A 130 12.47 3.33 -6.58
CA ILE A 130 12.09 2.44 -7.70
C ILE A 130 13.28 1.59 -8.18
N LYS A 131 14.49 2.16 -8.23
CA LYS A 131 15.70 1.37 -8.56
C LYS A 131 15.97 0.31 -7.49
N ASN A 132 15.78 0.63 -6.21
CA ASN A 132 15.86 -0.35 -5.14
C ASN A 132 14.81 -1.46 -5.33
N ALA A 133 13.55 -1.11 -5.59
CA ALA A 133 12.49 -2.08 -5.85
C ALA A 133 12.88 -3.07 -6.97
N LYS A 134 13.39 -2.57 -8.10
CA LYS A 134 13.88 -3.42 -9.20
C LYS A 134 15.00 -4.37 -8.78
N LEU A 135 15.97 -3.90 -7.98
CA LEU A 135 17.08 -4.73 -7.49
C LEU A 135 16.64 -5.86 -6.57
N TYR A 136 15.59 -5.64 -5.79
CA TYR A 136 15.04 -6.64 -4.86
C TYR A 136 13.88 -7.45 -5.45
N SER A 137 13.52 -7.23 -6.71
CA SER A 137 12.48 -8.01 -7.39
C SER A 137 13.00 -9.43 -7.66
N LEU A 138 12.29 -10.43 -7.14
CA LEU A 138 12.64 -11.85 -7.32
C LEU A 138 11.62 -12.60 -8.19
N GLN A 139 10.49 -11.98 -8.52
CA GLN A 139 9.36 -12.61 -9.21
C GLN A 139 8.81 -11.69 -10.29
N PHE A 140 8.64 -12.22 -11.51
CA PHE A 140 8.25 -11.46 -12.70
C PHE A 140 6.92 -10.68 -12.54
N ALA A 141 5.95 -11.24 -11.82
CA ALA A 141 4.64 -10.61 -11.60
C ALA A 141 4.72 -9.24 -10.91
N TYR A 142 5.80 -8.95 -10.18
CA TYR A 142 5.98 -7.68 -9.46
C TYR A 142 6.62 -6.58 -10.32
N GLU A 143 7.19 -6.92 -11.48
CA GLU A 143 7.86 -5.95 -12.35
C GLU A 143 6.88 -4.98 -13.02
N CYS A 144 5.65 -5.43 -13.28
CA CYS A 144 4.60 -4.60 -13.92
C CYS A 144 4.26 -3.38 -13.04
N ASN A 145 4.00 -3.60 -11.75
CA ASN A 145 3.69 -2.53 -10.80
C ASN A 145 4.84 -1.52 -10.67
N ILE A 146 6.09 -2.00 -10.59
CA ILE A 146 7.27 -1.13 -10.49
C ILE A 146 7.38 -0.20 -11.70
N SER A 147 7.18 -0.75 -12.91
CA SER A 147 7.24 0.01 -14.18
C SER A 147 6.13 1.07 -14.26
N ASP A 148 4.92 0.74 -13.84
CA ASP A 148 3.79 1.67 -13.89
C ASP A 148 3.96 2.84 -12.90
N VAL A 149 4.45 2.56 -11.68
CA VAL A 149 4.78 3.59 -10.70
C VAL A 149 5.90 4.49 -11.23
N GLU A 150 6.94 3.92 -11.85
CA GLU A 150 8.04 4.67 -12.46
C GLU A 150 7.53 5.64 -13.54
N LYS A 151 6.76 5.13 -14.52
CA LYS A 151 6.17 5.93 -15.59
C LYS A 151 5.28 7.06 -15.04
N ARG A 152 4.49 6.77 -14.00
CA ARG A 152 3.64 7.77 -13.34
C ARG A 152 4.47 8.89 -12.73
N ILE A 153 5.55 8.57 -12.02
CA ILE A 153 6.48 9.55 -11.43
C ILE A 153 7.17 10.38 -12.53
N GLU A 154 7.66 9.74 -13.59
CA GLU A 154 8.30 10.42 -14.72
C GLU A 154 7.33 11.39 -15.42
N GLY A 155 6.10 10.97 -15.65
CA GLY A 155 5.03 11.81 -16.19
C GLY A 155 4.78 13.05 -15.33
N LYS A 156 4.73 12.91 -14.01
CA LYS A 156 4.59 14.04 -13.06
C LYS A 156 5.78 15.01 -13.14
N ILE A 157 7.01 14.50 -13.25
CA ILE A 157 8.21 15.34 -13.42
C ILE A 157 8.11 16.17 -14.70
N ASP A 158 7.68 15.57 -15.81
CA ASP A 158 7.61 16.25 -17.11
C ASP A 158 6.52 17.31 -17.16
N LEU A 159 5.39 17.11 -16.48
CA LEU A 159 4.38 18.15 -16.27
C LEU A 159 4.95 19.37 -15.56
N LEU A 160 5.79 19.17 -14.53
CA LEU A 160 6.43 20.28 -13.80
C LEU A 160 7.48 21.02 -14.65
N LYS A 161 8.21 20.31 -15.52
CA LYS A 161 9.16 20.94 -16.47
C LYS A 161 8.43 21.80 -17.51
N LYS A 162 7.31 21.31 -18.07
CA LYS A 162 6.50 22.05 -19.04
C LYS A 162 5.94 23.35 -18.44
N LYS A 163 5.43 23.32 -17.21
CA LYS A 163 4.97 24.53 -16.48
C LYS A 163 6.07 25.57 -16.26
N LYS A 164 7.33 25.16 -16.06
CA LYS A 164 8.47 26.08 -15.90
C LYS A 164 8.85 26.76 -17.21
N LYS A 165 8.76 26.07 -18.36
CA LYS A 165 9.04 26.66 -19.68
C LYS A 165 7.99 27.71 -20.07
N SER A 166 6.70 27.40 -19.94
CA SER A 166 5.61 28.33 -20.28
C SER A 166 5.62 29.62 -19.46
N LYS A 167 5.94 29.56 -18.16
CA LYS A 167 6.12 30.75 -17.30
C LYS A 167 7.33 31.61 -17.68
N LYS A 168 8.37 31.02 -18.27
CA LYS A 168 9.57 31.74 -18.69
C LYS A 168 9.34 32.49 -20.01
N ASP A 169 8.56 31.90 -20.91
CA ASP A 169 8.20 32.51 -22.20
C ASP A 169 7.20 33.66 -22.04
N SER A 170 6.24 33.57 -21.11
CA SER A 170 5.31 34.68 -20.82
C SER A 170 6.02 35.89 -20.20
N LYS A 171 6.97 35.67 -19.28
CA LYS A 171 7.80 36.75 -18.68
C LYS A 171 8.74 37.42 -19.67
N LYS A 172 9.07 36.75 -20.79
CA LYS A 172 9.94 37.28 -21.85
C LYS A 172 9.17 38.10 -22.89
N LYS A 173 7.86 37.89 -23.02
CA LYS A 173 6.98 38.67 -23.91
C LYS A 173 6.38 39.92 -23.26
N SER A 174 6.47 40.04 -21.93
CA SER A 174 6.00 41.20 -21.16
C SER A 174 7.12 42.21 -20.82
N LYS A 175 8.27 42.11 -21.48
CA LYS A 175 9.39 43.07 -21.46
C LYS A 175 9.66 43.49 -22.88
#